data_AF-A7B6C2-F1
#
_entry.id   AF-A7B6C2-F1
#
_cell.length_a   1.000
_cell.length_b   1.000
_cell.length_c   1.000
_cell.angle_alpha   90.00
_cell.angle_beta   90.00
_cell.angle_gamma   90.00
#
_symmetry.space_group_name_H-M   'P 1'
#
loop_
_entity.id
_entity.type
_entity.pdbx_description
1 polymer ?
#
loop_
_entity_poly.entity_id
_entity_poly.type
_entity_poly.pdbx_seq_one_letter_code
_entity_poly.pdbx_strand_id
1 'polypeptide(L)'
;MMRLRGKEKSNEINIDVDMKRTCHTYRHSFTMISKKEKCSMQITLTKEQVREAFGELRYMGADYCYKYDKETRKKTEEVEALKLHLGSMKLGNSVDIRLEATELPKVEPYTVVELEEAVYAPYVQRGNFPVLVDRISCKGIRVVTGKGNV
;
A
#
# COMPACT_ATOMS: atom_id res chain seq x y z
N MET A 1 45.50 -31.28 -2.24
CA MET A 1 44.25 -31.57 -2.98
C MET A 1 43.26 -30.45 -2.71
N MET A 2 42.83 -29.73 -3.74
CA MET A 2 41.80 -28.68 -3.70
C MET A 2 40.40 -29.26 -3.46
N ARG A 3 39.53 -28.54 -2.74
CA ARG A 3 38.29 -27.97 -3.30
C ARG A 3 37.56 -27.03 -2.32
N LEU A 4 37.27 -25.85 -2.86
CA LEU A 4 36.47 -24.74 -2.33
C LEU A 4 35.00 -25.14 -2.13
N ARG A 5 34.32 -24.53 -1.16
CA ARG A 5 32.90 -24.12 -1.31
C ARG A 5 32.64 -22.86 -0.49
N GLY A 6 32.15 -21.85 -1.21
CA GLY A 6 32.05 -20.47 -0.78
C GLY A 6 31.05 -20.27 0.35
N LYS A 7 31.37 -19.31 1.21
CA LYS A 7 30.40 -18.65 2.08
C LYS A 7 29.48 -17.84 1.17
N GLU A 8 28.31 -18.39 0.85
CA GLU A 8 27.20 -17.59 0.33
C GLU A 8 26.90 -16.52 1.39
N LYS A 9 27.19 -15.27 1.05
CA LYS A 9 26.67 -14.11 1.79
C LYS A 9 25.17 -14.16 1.59
N SER A 10 24.45 -14.65 2.59
CA SER A 10 23.01 -14.44 2.70
C SER A 10 22.78 -12.94 2.64
N ASN A 11 22.32 -12.45 1.49
CA ASN A 11 21.75 -11.12 1.35
C ASN A 11 20.37 -11.17 2.03
N GLU A 12 20.38 -11.26 3.35
CA GLU A 12 19.21 -11.00 4.18
C GLU A 12 18.95 -9.50 4.12
N ILE A 13 18.19 -9.08 3.11
CA ILE A 13 17.60 -7.74 3.07
C ILE A 13 16.56 -7.73 4.19
N ASN A 14 17.00 -7.36 5.39
CA ASN A 14 16.13 -7.14 6.54
C ASN A 14 15.29 -5.88 6.28
N ILE A 15 14.09 -6.07 5.73
CA ILE A 15 13.12 -5.00 5.43
C ILE A 15 12.79 -4.19 6.71
N ASP A 16 12.84 -4.83 7.89
CA ASP A 16 12.63 -4.16 9.20
C ASP A 16 13.79 -3.20 9.56
N VAL A 17 15.02 -3.56 9.21
CA VAL A 17 16.22 -2.76 9.48
C VAL A 17 16.34 -1.64 8.47
N ASP A 18 15.99 -1.87 7.21
CA ASP A 18 16.04 -0.82 6.17
C ASP A 18 14.95 0.24 6.38
N MET A 19 13.76 -0.14 6.86
CA MET A 19 12.73 0.84 7.24
C MET A 19 13.14 1.65 8.48
N LYS A 20 13.79 1.05 9.48
CA LYS A 20 14.28 1.77 10.67
C LYS A 20 15.53 2.62 10.39
N ARG A 21 16.43 2.19 9.50
CA ARG A 21 17.57 3.01 9.03
C ARG A 21 17.10 4.20 8.21
N THR A 22 16.09 3.99 7.35
CA THR A 22 15.42 5.07 6.62
C THR A 22 14.70 6.03 7.57
N CYS A 23 14.10 5.51 8.65
CA CYS A 23 13.46 6.31 9.70
C CYS A 23 14.45 7.16 10.52
N HIS A 24 15.66 6.66 10.78
CA HIS A 24 16.73 7.45 11.41
C HIS A 24 17.24 8.58 10.51
N THR A 25 17.30 8.37 9.19
CA THR A 25 17.56 9.44 8.22
C THR A 25 16.37 10.42 8.12
N TYR A 26 15.14 9.95 8.37
CA TYR A 26 13.90 10.76 8.40
C TYR A 26 13.86 11.76 9.57
N ARG A 27 14.47 11.42 10.71
CA ARG A 27 14.59 12.34 11.85
C ARG A 27 15.59 13.47 11.60
N HIS A 28 16.60 13.26 10.75
CA HIS A 28 17.54 14.31 10.34
C HIS A 28 17.04 15.16 9.16
N SER A 29 16.11 14.65 8.35
CA SER A 29 15.52 15.45 7.26
C SER A 29 14.45 16.43 7.77
N PHE A 30 13.85 16.20 8.94
CA PHE A 30 12.83 17.09 9.51
C PHE A 30 13.34 18.50 9.89
N THR A 31 14.65 18.69 10.07
CA THR A 31 15.22 20.03 10.35
C THR A 31 15.47 20.85 9.09
N MET A 32 15.31 20.29 7.89
CA MET A 32 15.54 20.96 6.60
C MET A 32 14.25 21.12 5.76
N ILE A 33 13.07 20.97 6.37
CA ILE A 33 11.76 21.13 5.71
C ILE A 33 10.99 22.30 6.35
N SER A 34 11.66 23.45 6.51
CA SER A 34 11.00 24.72 6.88
C SER A 34 11.03 25.75 5.75
N LYS A 35 11.71 25.45 4.64
CA LYS A 35 11.73 26.34 3.47
C LYS A 35 11.60 25.53 2.17
N LYS A 36 10.52 25.84 1.45
CA LYS A 36 10.16 25.46 0.08
C LYS A 36 9.53 24.08 -0.15
N GLU A 37 8.33 24.20 -0.72
CA GLU A 37 7.60 23.24 -1.54
C GLU A 37 7.04 21.99 -0.86
N LYS A 38 5.74 21.81 -1.12
CA LYS A 38 4.87 20.77 -0.62
C LYS A 38 5.32 19.44 -1.22
N CYS A 39 6.36 18.82 -0.66
CA CYS A 39 6.74 17.45 -0.98
C CYS A 39 5.67 16.49 -0.47
N SER A 40 4.59 16.31 -1.24
CA SER A 40 3.77 15.12 -1.14
C SER A 40 4.62 13.95 -1.64
N MET A 41 5.18 13.16 -0.73
CA MET A 41 5.83 11.91 -1.10
C MET A 41 4.76 11.00 -1.69
N GLN A 42 4.83 10.76 -3.00
CA GLN A 42 4.01 9.81 -3.70
C GLN A 42 4.95 8.90 -4.50
N ILE A 43 4.91 7.61 -4.20
CA ILE A 43 5.77 6.62 -4.86
C ILE A 43 4.85 5.61 -5.52
N THR A 44 5.06 5.36 -6.80
CA THR A 44 4.40 4.24 -7.49
C THR A 44 5.09 2.96 -7.07
N LEU A 45 4.32 2.00 -6.56
CA LEU A 45 4.81 0.70 -6.14
C LEU A 45 4.80 -0.26 -7.32
N THR A 46 5.87 -1.04 -7.49
CA THR A 46 5.87 -2.16 -8.42
C THR A 46 5.08 -3.33 -7.84
N LYS A 47 4.68 -4.28 -8.70
CA LYS A 47 3.95 -5.49 -8.27
C LYS A 47 4.75 -6.30 -7.27
N GLU A 48 6.06 -6.36 -7.47
CA GLU A 48 6.99 -7.06 -6.60
C GLU A 48 7.04 -6.41 -5.22
N GLN A 49 7.07 -5.07 -5.15
CA GLN A 49 7.04 -4.34 -3.87
C GLN A 49 5.72 -4.55 -3.13
N VAL A 50 4.59 -4.53 -3.84
CA VAL A 50 3.27 -4.84 -3.25
C VAL A 50 3.26 -6.27 -2.70
N ARG A 51 3.74 -7.25 -3.48
CA ARG A 51 3.82 -8.65 -3.04
C ARG A 51 4.82 -8.85 -1.91
N GLU A 52 5.92 -8.12 -1.89
CA GLU A 52 6.89 -8.15 -0.81
C GLU A 52 6.28 -7.59 0.47
N ALA A 53 5.55 -6.47 0.41
CA ALA A 53 4.93 -5.85 1.57
C ALA A 53 3.73 -6.64 2.10
N PHE A 54 2.83 -7.08 1.21
CA PHE A 54 1.52 -7.65 1.57
C PHE A 54 1.39 -9.16 1.33
N GLY A 55 2.33 -9.79 0.62
CA GLY A 55 2.16 -11.17 0.16
C GLY A 55 1.04 -11.30 -0.87
N GLU A 56 0.44 -12.49 -0.92
CA GLU A 56 -0.76 -12.72 -1.73
C GLU A 56 -1.97 -11.99 -1.11
N LEU A 57 -2.66 -11.22 -1.94
CA LEU A 57 -3.86 -10.48 -1.59
C LEU A 57 -5.10 -11.22 -2.10
N ARG A 58 -6.06 -11.47 -1.22
CA ARG A 58 -7.35 -12.08 -1.56
C ARG A 58 -8.46 -11.06 -1.46
N TYR A 59 -9.23 -10.87 -2.53
CA TYR A 59 -10.35 -9.95 -2.54
C TYR A 59 -11.46 -10.42 -1.59
N MET A 60 -11.90 -9.61 -0.64
CA MET A 60 -13.00 -9.96 0.28
C MET A 60 -14.27 -9.17 0.00
N GLY A 61 -14.14 -7.97 -0.55
CA GLY A 61 -15.25 -7.08 -0.87
C GLY A 61 -14.77 -5.64 -1.07
N ALA A 62 -15.72 -4.73 -1.31
CA ALA A 62 -15.43 -3.31 -1.41
C ALA A 62 -16.62 -2.46 -0.96
N ASP A 63 -16.32 -1.32 -0.35
CA ASP A 63 -17.31 -0.31 0.04
C ASP A 63 -17.19 0.96 -0.82
N TYR A 64 -18.32 1.61 -1.06
CA TYR A 64 -18.37 2.90 -1.73
C TYR A 64 -17.87 4.04 -0.82
N CYS A 65 -16.88 4.80 -1.28
CA CYS A 65 -16.48 6.07 -0.68
C CYS A 65 -17.18 7.21 -1.41
N TYR A 66 -18.06 7.90 -0.71
CA TYR A 66 -18.84 9.01 -1.26
C TYR A 66 -18.16 10.34 -0.97
N LYS A 67 -18.37 11.30 -1.86
CA LYS A 67 -17.90 12.67 -1.67
C LYS A 67 -18.71 13.35 -0.58
N TYR A 68 -18.01 14.03 0.31
CA TYR A 68 -18.60 14.82 1.38
C TYR A 68 -18.52 16.31 1.02
N ASP A 69 -19.67 16.95 0.97
CA ASP A 69 -19.74 18.37 0.72
C ASP A 69 -19.44 19.15 2.02
N LYS A 70 -18.34 19.91 2.01
CA LYS A 70 -17.84 20.61 3.21
C LYS A 70 -18.72 21.79 3.62
N GLU A 71 -19.46 22.37 2.68
CA GLU A 71 -20.28 23.56 2.93
C GLU A 71 -21.61 23.17 3.57
N THR A 72 -22.27 22.18 2.99
CA THR A 72 -23.58 21.67 3.42
C THR A 72 -23.48 20.62 4.52
N ARG A 73 -22.27 20.09 4.78
CA ARG A 73 -22.01 18.98 5.72
C ARG A 73 -22.82 17.72 5.42
N LYS A 74 -23.18 17.51 4.15
CA LYS A 74 -23.98 16.37 3.69
C LYS A 74 -23.16 15.43 2.83
N LYS A 75 -23.47 14.14 2.96
CA LYS A 75 -23.00 13.09 2.05
C LYS A 75 -23.71 13.27 0.71
N THR A 76 -22.95 13.32 -0.37
CA THR A 76 -23.50 13.35 -1.73
C THR A 76 -23.73 11.93 -2.26
N GLU A 77 -24.52 11.81 -3.32
CA GLU A 77 -24.70 10.54 -4.04
C GLU A 77 -23.52 10.23 -4.98
N GLU A 78 -22.60 11.17 -5.16
CA GLU A 78 -21.41 11.02 -5.99
C GLU A 78 -20.37 10.12 -5.31
N VAL A 79 -20.08 8.99 -5.94
CA VAL A 79 -18.99 8.09 -5.54
C VAL A 79 -17.66 8.68 -6.00
N GLU A 80 -16.72 8.86 -5.07
CA GLU A 80 -15.38 9.38 -5.35
C GLU A 80 -14.36 8.25 -5.55
N ALA A 81 -14.53 7.15 -4.84
CA ALA A 81 -13.63 6.00 -4.85
C ALA A 81 -14.31 4.77 -4.24
N LEU A 82 -13.61 3.65 -4.29
CA LEU A 82 -13.96 2.45 -3.51
C LEU A 82 -12.89 2.19 -2.44
N LYS A 83 -13.30 1.52 -1.37
CA LYS A 83 -12.42 0.97 -0.35
C LYS A 83 -12.42 -0.54 -0.49
N LEU A 84 -11.32 -1.12 -0.95
CA LEU A 84 -11.14 -2.56 -1.10
C LEU A 84 -10.77 -3.19 0.24
N HIS A 85 -11.45 -4.28 0.58
CA HIS A 85 -11.10 -5.17 1.69
C HIS A 85 -10.33 -6.34 1.14
N LEU A 86 -9.04 -6.44 1.46
CA LEU A 86 -8.17 -7.49 0.95
C LEU A 86 -7.57 -8.30 2.11
N GLY A 87 -7.68 -9.61 2.07
CA GLY A 87 -6.94 -10.49 2.99
C GLY A 87 -5.48 -10.58 2.59
N SER A 88 -4.56 -10.21 3.48
CA SER A 88 -3.11 -10.35 3.25
C SER A 88 -2.59 -11.62 3.90
N MET A 89 -2.03 -12.52 3.09
CA MET A 89 -1.44 -13.76 3.60
C MET A 89 -0.16 -13.52 4.41
N LYS A 90 0.59 -12.45 4.10
CA LYS A 90 1.82 -12.12 4.83
C LYS A 90 1.54 -11.45 6.18
N LEU A 91 0.57 -10.54 6.24
CA LEU A 91 0.25 -9.81 7.45
C LEU A 91 -0.68 -10.59 8.40
N GLY A 92 -1.33 -11.65 7.91
CA GLY A 92 -2.30 -12.44 8.67
C GLY A 92 -3.59 -11.69 8.99
N ASN A 93 -3.79 -10.50 8.40
CA ASN A 93 -4.91 -9.59 8.64
C ASN A 93 -5.48 -9.06 7.31
N SER A 94 -6.68 -8.48 7.37
CA SER A 94 -7.23 -7.70 6.26
C SER A 94 -6.58 -6.33 6.18
N VAL A 95 -6.33 -5.86 4.96
CA VAL A 95 -5.86 -4.52 4.65
C VAL A 95 -6.89 -3.80 3.80
N ASP A 96 -7.02 -2.51 4.06
CA ASP A 96 -7.91 -1.61 3.35
C ASP A 96 -7.12 -0.79 2.35
N ILE A 97 -7.50 -0.87 1.07
CA ILE A 97 -6.82 -0.12 0.00
C ILE A 97 -7.82 0.71 -0.78
N ARG A 98 -7.48 1.97 -1.05
CA ARG A 98 -8.35 2.85 -1.85
C ARG A 98 -8.22 2.50 -3.33
N LEU A 99 -9.34 2.25 -3.99
CA LEU A 99 -9.41 2.06 -5.43
C LEU A 99 -10.00 3.32 -6.08
N GLU A 100 -9.29 3.90 -7.03
CA GLU A 100 -9.69 5.07 -7.81
C GLU A 100 -10.68 4.68 -8.93
N ALA A 101 -11.75 3.98 -8.55
CA ALA A 101 -12.85 3.61 -9.42
C ALA A 101 -14.18 3.92 -8.74
N THR A 102 -15.24 4.02 -9.53
CA THR A 102 -16.61 4.29 -9.06
C THR A 102 -17.52 3.06 -9.14
N GLU A 103 -17.09 2.01 -9.83
CA GLU A 103 -17.84 0.76 -10.03
C GLU A 103 -17.19 -0.40 -9.27
N LEU A 104 -18.02 -1.21 -8.60
CA LEU A 104 -17.52 -2.37 -7.85
C LEU A 104 -16.83 -3.39 -8.76
N PRO A 105 -15.67 -3.94 -8.35
CA PRO A 105 -15.02 -5.00 -9.10
C PRO A 105 -15.94 -6.22 -9.21
N LYS A 106 -16.14 -6.73 -10.44
CA LYS A 106 -16.86 -7.98 -10.71
C LYS A 106 -15.97 -9.20 -10.45
N VAL A 107 -15.32 -9.24 -9.28
CA VAL A 107 -14.40 -10.29 -8.85
C VAL A 107 -15.05 -11.10 -7.75
N GLU A 108 -14.92 -12.42 -7.79
CA GLU A 108 -15.48 -13.29 -6.77
C GLU A 108 -14.71 -13.15 -5.44
N PRO A 109 -15.39 -13.21 -4.28
CA PRO A 109 -14.73 -13.22 -2.98
C PRO A 109 -13.69 -14.33 -2.86
N TYR A 110 -12.65 -14.06 -2.07
CA TYR A 110 -11.46 -14.87 -1.83
C TYR A 110 -10.54 -15.11 -3.04
N THR A 111 -10.85 -14.53 -4.20
CA THR A 111 -10.00 -14.57 -5.39
C THR A 111 -8.68 -13.85 -5.14
N VAL A 112 -7.56 -14.44 -5.58
CA VAL A 112 -6.25 -13.79 -5.51
C VAL A 112 -6.16 -12.68 -6.54
N VAL A 113 -5.76 -11.48 -6.09
CA VAL A 113 -5.71 -10.27 -6.91
C VAL A 113 -4.36 -9.56 -6.78
N GLU A 114 -3.98 -8.87 -7.85
CA GLU A 114 -2.89 -7.91 -7.91
C GLU A 114 -3.44 -6.49 -8.00
N LEU A 115 -2.75 -5.54 -7.37
CA LEU A 115 -3.05 -4.11 -7.52
C LEU A 115 -2.43 -3.57 -8.80
N GLU A 116 -3.18 -2.78 -9.55
CA GLU A 116 -2.71 -2.08 -10.74
C GLU A 116 -2.40 -0.62 -10.41
N GLU A 117 -1.22 -0.16 -10.85
CA GLU A 117 -0.72 1.20 -10.62
C GLU A 117 -0.86 1.61 -9.15
N ALA A 118 -0.39 0.75 -8.24
CA ALA A 118 -0.43 1.01 -6.81
C ALA A 118 0.46 2.21 -6.46
N VAL A 119 -0.05 3.05 -5.58
CA VAL A 119 0.56 4.31 -5.15
C VAL A 119 0.62 4.31 -3.63
N TYR A 120 1.80 4.55 -3.10
CA TYR A 120 2.01 4.86 -1.69
C TYR A 120 2.19 6.37 -1.52
N ALA A 121 1.29 7.00 -0.76
CA ALA A 121 1.23 8.46 -0.56
C ALA A 121 0.96 8.82 0.91
N PRO A 122 1.88 8.50 1.84
CA PRO A 122 1.67 8.74 3.25
C PRO A 122 1.51 10.23 3.54
N TYR A 123 0.71 10.55 4.55
CA TYR A 123 0.54 11.93 5.00
C TYR A 123 0.55 12.02 6.52
N VAL A 124 0.92 13.20 7.03
CA VAL A 124 0.86 13.47 8.46
C VAL A 124 -0.50 14.08 8.77
N GLN A 125 -1.31 13.38 9.55
CA GLN A 125 -2.52 13.93 10.10
C GLN A 125 -2.16 14.85 11.28
N ARG A 126 -2.53 16.12 11.16
CA ARG A 126 -2.34 17.11 12.22
C ARG A 126 -3.48 16.98 13.23
N GLY A 127 -3.14 16.57 14.44
CA GLY A 127 -3.99 16.64 15.63
C GLY A 127 -3.17 17.14 16.82
N ASN A 128 -3.59 16.82 18.05
CA ASN A 128 -2.79 17.13 19.24
C ASN A 128 -1.39 16.52 19.19
N PHE A 129 -1.27 15.35 18.56
CA PHE A 129 -0.01 14.71 18.21
C PHE A 129 0.00 14.37 16.72
N PRO A 130 1.10 14.64 15.98
CA PRO A 130 1.19 14.30 14.58
C PRO A 130 1.25 12.78 14.41
N VAL A 131 0.34 12.23 13.59
CA VAL A 131 0.30 10.80 13.26
C VAL A 131 0.64 10.63 11.78
N LEU A 132 1.61 9.77 11.47
CA LEU A 132 1.86 9.35 10.09
C LEU A 132 0.77 8.34 9.70
N VAL A 133 0.04 8.65 8.64
CA VAL A 133 -1.00 7.81 8.09
C VAL A 133 -0.50 7.25 6.77
N ASP A 134 -0.32 5.93 6.73
CA ASP A 134 -0.05 5.20 5.50
C ASP A 134 -1.28 5.23 4.60
N ARG A 135 -1.11 5.76 3.39
CA ARG A 135 -2.17 5.78 2.38
C ARG A 135 -1.68 5.03 1.16
N ILE A 136 -2.36 3.93 0.85
CA ILE A 136 -2.16 3.19 -0.39
C ILE A 136 -3.41 3.32 -1.22
N SER A 137 -3.22 3.67 -2.49
CA SER A 137 -4.27 3.65 -3.50
C SER A 137 -3.84 2.83 -4.72
N CYS A 138 -4.79 2.44 -5.53
CA CYS A 138 -4.58 1.77 -6.80
C CYS A 138 -5.63 2.24 -7.80
N LYS A 139 -5.35 2.08 -9.10
CA LYS A 139 -6.30 2.41 -10.17
C LYS A 139 -7.17 1.22 -10.57
N GLY A 140 -6.69 0.01 -10.32
CA GLY A 140 -7.38 -1.22 -10.68
C GLY A 140 -6.96 -2.40 -9.83
N ILE A 141 -7.71 -3.49 -9.95
CA ILE A 141 -7.31 -4.81 -9.46
C ILE A 141 -7.43 -5.83 -10.58
N ARG A 142 -6.50 -6.78 -10.60
CA ARG A 142 -6.45 -7.85 -11.60
C ARG A 142 -6.44 -9.20 -10.93
N VAL A 143 -7.28 -10.12 -11.40
CA VAL A 143 -7.28 -11.51 -10.91
C VAL A 143 -5.98 -12.20 -11.34
N VAL A 144 -5.34 -12.87 -10.38
CA VAL A 144 -4.19 -13.73 -10.64
C VAL A 144 -4.72 -15.14 -10.87
N THR A 145 -4.76 -15.57 -12.12
CA THR A 145 -4.94 -16.98 -12.45
C THR A 145 -3.61 -17.69 -12.20
N GLY A 146 -3.48 -18.35 -11.04
CA GLY A 146 -2.36 -19.24 -10.82
C GLY A 146 -2.39 -20.37 -11.85
N LYS A 147 -1.32 -20.54 -12.64
CA LYS A 147 -0.99 -21.88 -13.12
C LYS A 147 -0.72 -22.69 -11.86
N GLY A 148 -1.70 -23.48 -11.43
CA GLY A 148 -1.50 -24.46 -10.39
C GLY A 148 -0.34 -25.35 -10.82
N ASN A 149 0.78 -25.28 -10.11
CA ASN A 149 1.69 -26.40 -10.12
C ASN A 149 0.98 -27.48 -9.29
N VAL A 150 0.33 -28.38 -10.02
CA VAL A 150 -0.11 -29.70 -9.53
C VAL A 150 1.08 -30.49 -9.03
#